data_AF-A0ABD3NWS9-F1
#
_entry.id   AF-A0ABD3NWS9-F1
#
_cell.length_a   1.000
_cell.length_b   1.000
_cell.length_c   1.000
_cell.angle_alpha   90.00
_cell.angle_beta   90.00
_cell.angle_gamma   90.00
#
_symmetry.space_group_name_H-M   'P 1'
#
loop_
_entity.id
_entity.type
_entity.pdbx_description
1 polymer ?
#
loop_
_entity_poly.entity_id
_entity_poly.type
_entity_poly.pdbx_seq_one_letter_code
_entity_poly.pdbx_strand_id
1 'polypeptide(L)'
;MFIIPPASLLLLALYSRRHVLSVISSIKITNDILIMSPSSAVGYDDDSASPELYLARPLGLTAEDGREITRPSAPLEYLLPAARVGVYIYQTLAVAEDLAQCTASSESKADSRIQMKKLIEQLDDLFINPPSFVKSNDPAVTRGDPYKLPPVVGELVMQQQKQKERLLNSMDVGLIPQFFEVGELIGERRAWDRLSKTERMREEASEVRRAFNIYTTNLNFNTKRYTFRGSKEEKSRLIREDKLPTAGDVIRSDLDARDLYRNAAQTALEDAKAEFLYQKGKVGNDALEFDASELILLLKDAKRAVDSWFSFIPDEDVKKALEVVKNE
;
A
#
# COMPACT_ATOMS: atom_id res chain seq x y z
N MET A 1 23.33 56.65 -22.91
CA MET A 1 23.35 55.97 -21.61
C MET A 1 21.94 56.09 -21.04
N PHE A 2 21.07 55.11 -21.31
CA PHE A 2 19.65 55.15 -20.93
C PHE A 2 19.45 54.37 -19.64
N ILE A 3 18.99 55.06 -18.60
CA ILE A 3 18.69 54.50 -17.27
C ILE A 3 17.24 54.01 -17.32
N ILE A 4 17.06 52.69 -17.35
CA ILE A 4 15.75 52.03 -17.30
C ILE A 4 15.38 51.85 -15.82
N PRO A 5 14.17 52.27 -15.36
CA PRO A 5 13.77 52.15 -13.97
C PRO A 5 13.41 50.68 -13.61
N PRO A 6 13.63 50.25 -12.36
CA PRO A 6 13.49 48.85 -11.93
C PRO A 6 12.03 48.37 -11.72
N ALA A 7 11.02 49.12 -12.16
CA ALA A 7 9.62 48.79 -11.93
C ALA A 7 9.02 47.82 -12.98
N SER A 8 9.68 47.62 -14.11
CA SER A 8 9.12 46.86 -15.25
C SER A 8 9.33 45.33 -15.16
N LEU A 9 10.14 44.84 -14.21
CA LEU A 9 10.42 43.41 -14.05
C LEU A 9 9.43 42.69 -13.10
N LEU A 10 8.68 43.44 -12.29
CA LEU A 10 7.72 42.86 -11.33
C LEU A 10 6.33 42.60 -11.93
N LEU A 11 6.00 43.23 -13.06
CA LEU A 11 4.72 43.04 -13.76
C LEU A 11 4.71 41.81 -14.69
N LEU A 12 5.86 41.32 -15.15
CA LEU A 12 5.93 40.08 -15.93
C LEU A 12 5.78 38.82 -15.07
N ALA A 13 6.17 38.88 -13.78
CA ALA A 13 6.05 37.74 -12.87
C ALA A 13 4.60 37.46 -12.40
N LEU A 14 3.72 38.46 -12.46
CA LEU A 14 2.31 38.32 -12.06
C LEU A 14 1.37 37.98 -13.22
N TYR A 15 1.81 38.17 -14.48
CA TYR A 15 1.00 37.82 -15.65
C TYR A 15 1.08 36.32 -16.01
N SER A 16 2.15 35.62 -15.60
CA SER A 16 2.30 34.18 -15.87
C SER A 16 1.49 33.28 -14.92
N ARG A 17 1.05 33.79 -13.76
CA ARG A 17 0.35 32.98 -12.74
C ARG A 17 -1.17 32.90 -12.92
N ARG A 18 -1.77 33.77 -13.74
CA ARG A 18 -3.24 33.77 -13.98
C ARG A 18 -3.69 32.92 -15.16
N HIS A 19 -2.80 32.55 -16.09
CA HIS A 19 -3.17 31.65 -17.20
C HIS A 19 -3.06 30.16 -16.87
N VAL A 20 -2.38 29.77 -15.79
CA VAL A 20 -2.30 28.35 -15.36
C VAL A 20 -3.56 27.90 -14.60
N LEU A 21 -4.36 28.83 -14.05
CA LEU A 21 -5.57 28.49 -13.29
C LEU A 21 -6.86 28.47 -14.13
N SER A 22 -6.79 28.76 -15.43
CA SER A 22 -7.96 28.84 -16.32
C SER A 22 -8.17 27.60 -17.21
N VAL A 23 -7.22 26.67 -17.26
CA VAL A 23 -7.29 25.50 -18.16
C VAL A 23 -7.75 24.22 -17.43
N ILE A 24 -7.82 24.23 -16.10
CA ILE A 24 -8.17 23.03 -15.31
C ILE A 24 -9.70 22.84 -15.17
N SER A 25 -10.54 23.82 -15.53
CA SER A 25 -12.00 23.77 -15.31
C SER A 25 -12.82 23.17 -16.48
N SER A 26 -12.23 22.49 -17.46
CA SER A 26 -13.00 21.97 -18.61
C SER A 26 -12.53 20.62 -19.15
N ILE A 27 -11.98 19.76 -18.30
CA ILE A 27 -11.87 18.33 -18.62
C ILE A 27 -13.08 17.65 -17.99
N LYS A 28 -14.17 17.59 -18.76
CA LYS A 28 -15.19 16.54 -18.56
C LYS A 28 -14.48 15.22 -18.89
N ILE A 29 -13.89 14.60 -17.88
CA ILE A 29 -13.54 13.18 -17.93
C ILE A 29 -14.86 12.48 -18.23
N THR A 30 -14.99 11.93 -19.42
CA THR A 30 -16.13 11.11 -19.80
C THR A 30 -16.19 9.95 -18.81
N ASN A 31 -17.25 9.94 -18.00
CA ASN A 31 -17.50 9.07 -16.84
C ASN A 31 -17.70 7.59 -17.17
N ASP A 32 -17.23 7.10 -18.32
CA ASP A 32 -17.42 5.73 -18.77
C ASP A 32 -16.14 4.87 -18.62
N ILE A 33 -15.33 5.16 -17.59
CA ILE A 33 -14.39 4.15 -17.09
C ILE A 33 -15.23 3.16 -16.27
N LEU A 34 -15.73 2.15 -16.99
CA LEU A 34 -16.38 0.98 -16.42
C LEU A 34 -15.32 0.22 -15.60
N ILE A 35 -15.09 0.66 -14.35
CA ILE A 35 -14.24 -0.06 -13.41
C ILE A 35 -14.91 -1.40 -13.20
N MET A 36 -14.39 -2.43 -13.89
CA MET A 36 -14.72 -3.80 -13.58
C MET A 36 -14.52 -3.98 -12.08
N SER A 37 -15.60 -4.37 -11.40
CA SER A 37 -15.53 -4.68 -9.97
C SER A 37 -14.38 -5.67 -9.75
N PRO A 38 -13.50 -5.45 -8.75
CA PRO A 38 -12.33 -6.30 -8.50
C PRO A 38 -12.68 -7.79 -8.29
N SER A 39 -13.95 -8.10 -8.00
CA SER A 39 -14.51 -9.45 -7.95
C SER A 39 -14.56 -10.20 -9.29
N SER A 40 -14.25 -9.58 -10.45
CA SER A 40 -14.36 -10.24 -11.77
C SER A 40 -13.04 -10.84 -12.28
N ALA A 41 -11.94 -10.73 -11.53
CA ALA A 41 -10.60 -11.16 -11.97
C ALA A 41 -10.21 -12.59 -11.57
N VAL A 42 -11.13 -13.41 -11.04
CA VAL A 42 -10.88 -14.83 -10.77
C VAL A 42 -12.07 -15.65 -11.25
N GLY A 43 -11.94 -16.16 -12.47
CA GLY A 43 -12.94 -17.01 -13.11
C GLY A 43 -12.39 -17.58 -14.42
N TYR A 44 -11.20 -18.17 -14.38
CA TYR A 44 -10.88 -19.23 -15.31
C TYR A 44 -11.21 -20.54 -14.60
N ASP A 45 -12.37 -21.09 -14.96
CA ASP A 45 -12.66 -22.51 -14.82
C ASP A 45 -11.68 -23.26 -15.73
N ASP A 46 -10.47 -23.49 -15.25
CA ASP A 46 -9.57 -24.47 -15.84
C ASP A 46 -9.40 -25.62 -14.85
N ASP A 47 -10.12 -26.70 -15.15
CA ASP A 47 -10.27 -27.93 -14.36
C ASP A 47 -8.99 -28.79 -14.31
N SER A 48 -7.83 -28.22 -14.61
CA SER A 48 -6.52 -28.88 -14.48
C SER A 48 -5.76 -28.33 -13.27
N ALA A 49 -6.12 -28.84 -12.09
CA ALA A 49 -5.45 -28.57 -10.83
C ALA A 49 -3.96 -28.96 -10.89
N SER A 50 -3.08 -27.98 -11.02
CA SER A 50 -1.69 -28.09 -10.56
C SER A 50 -1.66 -27.89 -9.03
N PRO A 51 -1.04 -28.80 -8.25
CA PRO A 51 -1.11 -28.78 -6.77
C PRO A 51 -0.07 -27.87 -6.10
N GLU A 52 0.53 -26.92 -6.83
CA GLU A 52 1.69 -26.15 -6.36
C GLU A 52 1.38 -24.65 -6.30
N LEU A 53 0.70 -24.22 -5.24
CA LEU A 53 0.73 -22.89 -4.60
C LEU A 53 -0.53 -22.67 -3.75
N TYR A 54 -0.75 -23.53 -2.74
CA TYR A 54 -1.67 -23.28 -1.63
C TYR A 54 -1.10 -22.24 -0.63
N LEU A 55 -0.23 -21.34 -1.09
CA LEU A 55 0.24 -20.23 -0.26
C LEU A 55 -0.80 -19.11 -0.31
N ALA A 56 -1.56 -19.04 0.79
CA ALA A 56 -2.31 -17.87 1.24
C ALA A 56 -3.54 -17.45 0.40
N ARG A 57 -4.55 -18.32 0.29
CA ARG A 57 -5.91 -17.78 0.47
C ARG A 57 -5.99 -17.32 1.92
N PRO A 58 -6.41 -16.08 2.24
CA PRO A 58 -6.55 -15.66 3.63
C PRO A 58 -7.46 -16.67 4.33
N LEU A 59 -6.92 -17.34 5.35
CA LEU A 59 -7.61 -18.35 6.15
C LEU A 59 -8.83 -17.67 6.82
N GLY A 60 -9.97 -17.64 6.11
CA GLY A 60 -11.07 -16.73 6.46
C GLY A 60 -12.44 -16.94 5.78
N LEU A 61 -12.57 -17.69 4.68
CA LEU A 61 -13.86 -18.02 4.01
C LEU A 61 -14.13 -19.55 4.01
N THR A 62 -15.19 -20.19 4.52
CA THR A 62 -16.61 -19.94 4.87
C THR A 62 -16.99 -20.39 6.30
N ALA A 63 -17.96 -19.75 6.97
CA ALA A 63 -18.66 -20.42 8.08
C ALA A 63 -19.63 -21.44 7.46
N GLU A 64 -19.75 -22.65 8.02
CA GLU A 64 -20.73 -23.66 7.58
C GLU A 64 -22.19 -23.12 7.64
N ASP A 65 -22.42 -22.02 8.37
CA ASP A 65 -23.73 -21.39 8.62
C ASP A 65 -24.06 -20.19 7.71
N GLY A 66 -23.27 -19.90 6.67
CA GLY A 66 -23.55 -18.80 5.74
C GLY A 66 -23.41 -17.38 6.34
N ARG A 67 -22.88 -17.25 7.56
CA ARG A 67 -22.52 -15.95 8.14
C ARG A 67 -21.11 -15.54 7.72
N GLU A 68 -20.96 -14.32 7.21
CA GLU A 68 -19.67 -13.73 6.90
C GLU A 68 -18.76 -13.76 8.13
N ILE A 69 -17.66 -14.50 8.04
CA ILE A 69 -16.55 -14.31 8.97
C ILE A 69 -15.88 -13.00 8.54
N THR A 70 -16.24 -11.92 9.24
CA THR A 70 -15.62 -10.59 9.13
C THR A 70 -14.10 -10.72 9.08
N ARG A 71 -13.52 -10.39 7.91
CA ARG A 71 -12.08 -10.17 7.72
C ARG A 71 -11.59 -9.15 8.75
N PRO A 72 -10.31 -9.20 9.17
CA PRO A 72 -9.77 -8.12 10.00
C PRO A 72 -9.94 -6.81 9.23
N SER A 73 -10.59 -5.84 9.87
CA SER A 73 -10.88 -4.55 9.29
C SER A 73 -10.51 -3.42 10.24
N ALA A 74 -10.22 -2.27 9.64
CA ALA A 74 -10.07 -1.00 10.32
C ALA A 74 -11.17 -0.04 9.81
N PRO A 75 -11.45 1.07 10.51
CA PRO A 75 -12.39 2.08 10.03
C PRO A 75 -12.03 2.59 8.63
N LEU A 76 -13.04 2.98 7.86
CA LEU A 76 -12.90 3.38 6.45
C LEU A 76 -11.85 4.49 6.25
N GLU A 77 -11.72 5.42 7.20
CA GLU A 77 -10.77 6.53 7.17
C GLU A 77 -9.31 6.06 7.00
N TYR A 78 -8.96 4.91 7.57
CA TYR A 78 -7.61 4.34 7.46
C TYR A 78 -7.35 3.73 6.08
N LEU A 79 -8.39 3.43 5.31
CA LEU A 79 -8.30 2.83 3.97
C LEU A 79 -8.14 3.88 2.87
N LEU A 80 -8.55 5.12 3.12
CA LEU A 80 -8.55 6.19 2.11
C LEU A 80 -7.17 6.43 1.47
N PRO A 81 -6.05 6.47 2.22
CA PRO A 81 -4.73 6.66 1.60
C PRO A 81 -4.37 5.56 0.60
N ALA A 82 -4.61 4.29 0.95
CA ALA A 82 -4.37 3.16 0.05
C ALA A 82 -5.31 3.20 -1.17
N ALA A 83 -6.57 3.61 -0.98
CA ALA A 83 -7.52 3.81 -2.08
C ALA A 83 -7.04 4.90 -3.06
N ARG A 84 -6.41 5.99 -2.58
CA ARG A 84 -5.79 7.01 -3.45
C ARG A 84 -4.66 6.45 -4.30
N VAL A 85 -3.80 5.60 -3.73
CA VAL A 85 -2.77 4.89 -4.49
C VAL A 85 -3.39 4.01 -5.57
N GLY A 86 -4.46 3.26 -5.23
CA GLY A 86 -5.18 2.43 -6.19
C GLY A 86 -5.75 3.25 -7.35
N VAL A 87 -6.47 4.34 -7.05
CA VAL A 87 -7.02 5.25 -8.08
C VAL A 87 -5.92 5.81 -8.97
N TYR A 88 -4.79 6.23 -8.40
CA TYR A 88 -3.63 6.71 -9.14
C TYR A 88 -3.06 5.65 -10.11
N ILE A 89 -2.92 4.40 -9.67
CA ILE A 89 -2.48 3.29 -10.54
C ILE A 89 -3.49 3.03 -11.66
N TYR A 90 -4.78 3.02 -11.35
CA TYR A 90 -5.81 2.80 -12.37
C TYR A 90 -5.85 3.92 -13.41
N GLN A 91 -5.68 5.18 -12.97
CA GLN A 91 -5.62 6.34 -13.85
C GLN A 91 -4.37 6.32 -14.74
N THR A 92 -3.20 6.07 -14.17
CA THR A 92 -1.94 5.99 -14.95
C THR A 92 -1.98 4.86 -15.97
N LEU A 93 -2.52 3.68 -15.60
CA LEU A 93 -2.72 2.57 -16.52
C LEU A 93 -3.69 2.93 -17.65
N ALA A 94 -4.82 3.57 -17.36
CA ALA A 94 -5.79 3.96 -18.38
C ALA A 94 -5.17 4.91 -19.41
N VAL A 95 -4.43 5.93 -18.95
CA VAL A 95 -3.74 6.88 -19.86
C VAL A 95 -2.66 6.17 -20.69
N ALA A 96 -1.93 5.22 -20.11
CA ALA A 96 -0.93 4.44 -20.84
C ALA A 96 -1.55 3.53 -21.91
N GLU A 97 -2.68 2.89 -21.60
CA GLU A 97 -3.43 2.06 -22.56
C GLU A 97 -4.01 2.91 -23.70
N ASP A 98 -4.57 4.09 -23.40
CA ASP A 98 -5.03 5.05 -24.41
C ASP A 98 -3.89 5.50 -25.33
N LEU A 99 -2.69 5.73 -24.76
CA LEU A 99 -1.50 6.09 -25.53
C LEU A 99 -1.09 4.96 -26.50
N ALA A 100 -1.12 3.71 -26.05
CA ALA A 100 -0.84 2.56 -26.91
C ALA A 100 -1.90 2.34 -28.01
N GLN A 101 -3.16 2.69 -27.75
CA GLN A 101 -4.19 2.65 -28.79
C GLN A 101 -3.95 3.74 -29.84
N CYS A 102 -3.54 4.94 -29.43
CA CYS A 102 -3.17 6.01 -30.34
C CYS A 102 -1.98 5.62 -31.23
N THR A 103 -0.95 4.95 -30.69
CA THR A 103 0.20 4.48 -31.49
C THR A 103 -0.17 3.37 -32.48
N ALA A 104 -1.09 2.46 -32.12
CA ALA A 104 -1.54 1.40 -33.02
C ALA A 104 -2.40 1.92 -34.20
N SER A 105 -3.14 3.01 -33.99
CA SER A 105 -4.07 3.58 -34.97
C SER A 105 -3.40 4.50 -36.04
N SER A 106 -2.08 4.42 -36.22
CA SER A 106 -1.21 5.41 -36.87
C SER A 106 -1.34 5.54 -38.40
N GLU A 107 -2.55 5.61 -38.93
CA GLU A 107 -2.81 6.09 -40.29
C GLU A 107 -3.08 7.60 -40.30
N SER A 108 -1.99 8.38 -40.36
CA SER A 108 -1.93 9.71 -40.99
C SER A 108 -2.99 10.76 -40.55
N LYS A 109 -3.13 11.04 -39.25
CA LYS A 109 -3.83 12.26 -38.80
C LYS A 109 -2.97 13.09 -37.88
N ALA A 110 -2.77 14.37 -38.23
CA ALA A 110 -2.11 15.36 -37.37
C ALA A 110 -2.77 15.41 -35.98
N ASP A 111 -4.07 15.13 -35.91
CA ASP A 111 -4.86 15.05 -34.68
C ASP A 111 -4.36 13.96 -33.72
N SER A 112 -3.97 12.78 -34.22
CA SER A 112 -3.45 11.69 -33.37
C SER A 112 -2.12 12.08 -32.72
N ARG A 113 -1.26 12.83 -33.43
CA ARG A 113 0.00 13.33 -32.85
C ARG A 113 -0.25 14.35 -31.73
N ILE A 114 -1.27 15.20 -31.90
CA ILE A 114 -1.67 16.17 -30.86
C ILE A 114 -2.21 15.44 -29.64
N GLN A 115 -3.04 14.41 -29.84
CA GLN A 115 -3.57 13.58 -28.74
C GLN A 115 -2.47 12.83 -28.00
N MET A 116 -1.53 12.20 -28.72
CA MET A 116 -0.39 11.51 -28.10
C MET A 116 0.46 12.43 -27.25
N LYS A 117 0.79 13.64 -27.74
CA LYS A 117 1.54 14.62 -26.95
C LYS A 117 0.80 14.99 -25.66
N LYS A 118 -0.52 15.19 -25.74
CA LYS A 118 -1.35 15.48 -24.57
C LYS A 118 -1.35 14.31 -23.57
N LEU A 119 -1.44 13.06 -24.03
CA LEU A 119 -1.40 11.88 -23.16
C LEU A 119 -0.02 11.72 -22.50
N ILE A 120 1.06 11.97 -23.24
CA ILE A 120 2.43 11.95 -22.69
C ILE A 120 2.59 13.05 -21.65
N GLU A 121 2.10 14.26 -21.89
CA GLU A 121 2.08 15.36 -20.90
C GLU A 121 1.29 14.98 -19.65
N GLN A 122 0.15 14.29 -19.80
CA GLN A 122 -0.63 13.79 -18.67
C GLN A 122 0.13 12.71 -17.86
N LEU A 123 0.81 11.77 -18.53
CA LEU A 123 1.68 10.81 -17.86
C LEU A 123 2.86 11.51 -17.17
N ASP A 124 3.39 12.56 -17.78
CA ASP A 124 4.48 13.36 -17.21
C ASP A 124 4.06 14.00 -15.89
N ASP A 125 2.88 14.64 -15.89
CA ASP A 125 2.31 15.22 -14.68
C ASP A 125 2.10 14.16 -13.58
N LEU A 126 1.56 12.98 -13.94
CA LEU A 126 1.31 11.90 -12.99
C LEU A 126 2.62 11.32 -12.39
N PHE A 127 3.66 11.09 -13.19
CA PHE A 127 4.90 10.46 -12.72
C PHE A 127 5.90 11.44 -12.08
N ILE A 128 5.99 12.68 -12.59
CA ILE A 128 6.91 13.69 -12.05
C ILE A 128 6.34 14.32 -10.78
N ASN A 129 5.05 14.67 -10.80
CA ASN A 129 4.37 15.33 -9.69
C ASN A 129 3.21 14.46 -9.18
N PRO A 130 3.50 13.27 -8.60
CA PRO A 130 2.46 12.41 -8.10
C PRO A 130 1.62 13.13 -7.04
N PRO A 131 0.30 12.93 -7.02
CA PRO A 131 -0.56 13.50 -6.00
C PRO A 131 -0.16 12.94 -4.63
N SER A 132 -0.29 13.75 -3.58
CA SER A 132 -0.09 13.25 -2.22
C SER A 132 -1.21 12.27 -1.86
N PHE A 133 -0.82 11.05 -1.50
CA PHE A 133 -1.72 9.99 -1.06
C PHE A 133 -2.14 10.15 0.40
N VAL A 134 -1.35 10.86 1.22
CA VAL A 134 -1.63 11.06 2.66
C VAL A 134 -1.90 12.54 2.95
N LYS A 135 -3.16 12.87 3.23
CA LYS A 135 -3.62 14.21 3.61
C LYS A 135 -3.40 14.49 5.09
N SER A 136 -3.42 15.77 5.47
CA SER A 136 -3.29 16.21 6.86
C SER A 136 -4.40 15.72 7.78
N ASN A 137 -5.57 15.41 7.22
CA ASN A 137 -6.74 14.94 7.96
C ASN A 137 -6.77 13.40 8.09
N ASP A 138 -5.89 12.69 7.38
CA ASP A 138 -5.86 11.23 7.46
C ASP A 138 -5.27 10.78 8.80
N PRO A 139 -5.70 9.62 9.31
CA PRO A 139 -5.18 9.10 10.56
C PRO A 139 -3.68 8.76 10.43
N ALA A 140 -2.93 9.02 11.49
CA ALA A 140 -1.52 8.65 11.55
C ALA A 140 -1.33 7.15 11.79
N VAL A 141 -0.17 6.64 11.38
CA VAL A 141 0.29 5.30 11.71
C VAL A 141 0.49 5.22 13.23
N THR A 142 -0.42 4.56 13.95
CA THR A 142 -0.27 4.34 15.39
C THR A 142 0.41 3.00 15.63
N ARG A 143 1.71 3.03 15.90
CA ARG A 143 2.41 1.86 16.46
C ARG A 143 2.33 1.96 17.98
N GLY A 144 1.48 1.13 18.59
CA GLY A 144 1.51 0.99 20.04
C GLY A 144 2.89 0.49 20.45
N ASP A 145 3.56 1.20 21.38
CA ASP A 145 4.70 0.61 22.10
C ASP A 145 4.16 -0.65 22.81
N PRO A 146 4.64 -1.86 22.48
CA PRO A 146 4.17 -3.09 23.13
C PRO A 146 4.38 -3.03 24.65
N TYR A 147 5.31 -2.20 25.11
CA TYR A 147 5.63 -2.05 26.52
C TYR A 147 4.82 -0.97 27.25
N LYS A 148 4.06 -0.09 26.56
CA LYS A 148 3.17 0.96 27.12
C LYS A 148 3.67 1.69 28.38
N LEU A 149 4.98 1.83 28.55
CA LEU A 149 5.56 2.36 29.77
C LEU A 149 6.58 3.45 29.43
N PRO A 150 6.62 4.55 30.20
CA PRO A 150 7.66 5.56 30.04
C PRO A 150 9.04 4.90 30.20
N PRO A 151 10.03 5.25 29.36
CA PRO A 151 11.31 4.53 29.27
C PRO A 151 12.04 4.40 30.62
N VAL A 152 11.85 5.35 31.54
CA VAL A 152 12.54 5.34 32.85
C VAL A 152 11.68 4.74 33.98
N VAL A 153 10.36 4.86 33.90
CA VAL A 153 9.44 4.46 34.99
C VAL A 153 8.96 3.02 34.80
N GLY A 154 8.79 2.58 33.56
CA GLY A 154 8.42 1.21 33.23
C GLY A 154 9.43 0.18 33.68
N GLU A 155 10.71 0.48 33.45
CA GLU A 155 11.83 -0.40 33.80
C GLU A 155 11.87 -0.65 35.30
N LEU A 156 11.79 0.42 36.09
CA LEU A 156 11.86 0.37 37.55
C LEU A 156 10.62 -0.31 38.15
N VAL A 157 9.44 -0.09 37.56
CA VAL A 157 8.18 -0.72 37.98
C VAL A 157 8.11 -2.20 37.61
N MET A 158 8.53 -2.58 36.40
CA MET A 158 8.63 -4.01 36.01
C MET A 158 9.66 -4.75 36.88
N GLN A 159 10.79 -4.10 37.17
CA GLN A 159 11.82 -4.65 38.04
C GLN A 159 11.29 -4.88 39.46
N GLN A 160 10.54 -3.91 40.01
CA GLN A 160 9.89 -4.06 41.32
C GLN A 160 8.79 -5.13 41.32
N GLN A 161 7.99 -5.23 40.26
CA GLN A 161 6.90 -6.21 40.17
C GLN A 161 7.44 -7.64 40.05
N LYS A 162 8.46 -7.85 39.21
CA LYS A 162 9.10 -9.16 39.04
C LYS A 162 9.90 -9.57 40.30
N GLN A 163 10.47 -8.62 41.04
CA GLN A 163 11.05 -8.86 42.37
C GLN A 163 10.00 -9.31 43.39
N LYS A 164 8.81 -8.70 43.39
CA LYS A 164 7.68 -9.12 44.24
C LYS A 164 7.17 -10.52 43.89
N GLU A 165 7.04 -10.84 42.60
CA GLU A 165 6.64 -12.19 42.15
C GLU A 165 7.65 -13.27 42.58
N ARG A 166 8.95 -12.95 42.59
CA ARG A 166 10.01 -13.87 43.04
C ARG A 166 10.03 -14.09 44.55
N LEU A 167 9.80 -13.01 45.31
CA LEU A 167 9.62 -13.09 46.77
C LEU A 167 8.43 -13.99 47.13
N LEU A 168 7.34 -13.91 46.35
CA LEU A 168 6.16 -14.76 46.54
C LEU A 168 6.40 -16.22 46.12
N ASN A 169 7.17 -16.47 45.06
CA ASN A 169 7.41 -17.81 44.53
C ASN A 169 8.63 -18.54 45.14
N SER A 170 9.28 -17.98 46.17
CA SER A 170 10.42 -18.55 46.91
C SER A 170 11.48 -19.22 46.02
N MET A 171 11.79 -18.63 44.87
CA MET A 171 12.90 -19.10 44.04
C MET A 171 14.18 -18.42 44.54
N ASP A 172 14.95 -19.15 45.34
CA ASP A 172 16.28 -18.74 45.77
C ASP A 172 17.24 -18.92 44.60
N VAL A 173 17.44 -17.84 43.84
CA VAL A 173 18.43 -17.79 42.76
C VAL A 173 19.58 -16.95 43.30
N GLY A 174 20.73 -17.61 43.57
CA GLY A 174 21.93 -16.97 44.14
C GLY A 174 22.37 -15.71 43.39
N LEU A 175 23.28 -14.92 43.96
CA LEU A 175 23.62 -13.51 43.65
C LEU A 175 23.78 -12.99 42.19
N ILE A 176 23.67 -13.80 41.13
CA ILE A 176 24.13 -13.45 39.76
C ILE A 176 23.05 -13.32 38.63
N PRO A 177 21.75 -13.69 38.75
CA PRO A 177 20.81 -13.63 37.62
C PRO A 177 20.05 -12.29 37.48
N GLN A 178 20.22 -11.31 38.37
CA GLN A 178 19.41 -10.08 38.33
C GLN A 178 19.78 -9.11 37.20
N PHE A 179 21.01 -9.15 36.68
CA PHE A 179 21.46 -8.23 35.62
C PHE A 179 21.25 -8.76 34.20
N PHE A 180 21.23 -10.08 34.00
CA PHE A 180 21.16 -10.69 32.66
C PHE A 180 19.79 -10.50 31.99
N GLU A 181 18.69 -10.76 32.70
CA GLU A 181 17.35 -10.60 32.12
C GLU A 181 16.97 -9.13 31.86
N VAL A 182 17.49 -8.20 32.66
CA VAL A 182 17.29 -6.75 32.44
C VAL A 182 18.14 -6.28 31.25
N GLY A 183 19.35 -6.81 31.09
CA GLY A 183 20.18 -6.58 29.92
C GLY A 183 19.55 -7.08 28.62
N GLU A 184 18.92 -8.25 28.63
CA GLU A 184 18.18 -8.80 27.50
C GLU A 184 16.97 -7.93 27.12
N LEU A 185 16.14 -7.54 28.09
CA LEU A 185 15.01 -6.63 27.86
C LEU A 185 15.45 -5.24 27.35
N ILE A 186 16.56 -4.70 27.84
CA ILE A 186 17.15 -3.44 27.35
C ILE A 186 17.68 -3.63 25.91
N GLY A 187 18.29 -4.78 25.62
CA GLY A 187 18.74 -5.14 24.28
C GLY A 187 17.56 -5.22 23.29
N GLU A 188 16.49 -5.88 23.69
CA GLU A 188 15.25 -6.01 22.91
C GLU A 188 14.56 -4.67 22.68
N ARG A 189 14.42 -3.82 23.71
CA ARG A 189 13.84 -2.47 23.53
C ARG A 189 14.68 -1.62 22.60
N ARG A 190 16.01 -1.62 22.74
CA ARG A 190 16.90 -0.88 21.81
C ARG A 190 16.82 -1.43 20.39
N ALA A 191 16.71 -2.75 20.22
CA ALA A 191 16.51 -3.37 18.93
C ALA A 191 15.17 -2.94 18.32
N TRP A 192 14.09 -2.95 19.12
CA TRP A 192 12.78 -2.49 18.71
C TRP A 192 12.77 -1.00 18.33
N ASP A 193 13.40 -0.13 19.12
CA ASP A 193 13.51 1.30 18.81
C ASP A 193 14.27 1.54 17.50
N ARG A 194 15.37 0.80 17.28
CA ARG A 194 16.12 0.84 16.02
C ARG A 194 15.27 0.37 14.85
N LEU A 195 14.55 -0.75 14.98
CA LEU A 195 13.67 -1.27 13.94
C LEU A 195 12.52 -0.32 13.64
N SER A 196 11.87 0.21 14.67
CA SER A 196 10.77 1.17 14.55
C SER A 196 11.23 2.46 13.87
N LYS A 197 12.42 2.97 14.23
CA LYS A 197 13.03 4.13 13.58
C LYS A 197 13.39 3.86 12.12
N THR A 198 14.00 2.71 11.82
CA THR A 198 14.31 2.30 10.44
C THR A 198 13.05 2.21 9.60
N GLU A 199 11.99 1.60 10.14
CA GLU A 199 10.75 1.47 9.42
C GLU A 199 10.03 2.82 9.24
N ARG A 200 10.12 3.71 10.23
CA ARG A 200 9.62 5.10 10.09
C ARG A 200 10.37 5.85 8.99
N MET A 201 11.69 5.72 8.90
CA MET A 201 12.48 6.33 7.82
C MET A 201 12.07 5.79 6.45
N ARG A 202 11.73 4.49 6.35
CA ARG A 202 11.21 3.90 5.10
C ARG A 202 9.83 4.41 4.72
N GLU A 203 8.94 4.60 5.69
CA GLU A 203 7.63 5.23 5.48
C GLU A 203 7.75 6.71 5.10
N GLU A 204 8.71 7.43 5.67
CA GLU A 204 9.00 8.82 5.30
C GLU A 204 9.60 8.91 3.89
N ALA A 205 10.35 7.90 3.46
CA ALA A 205 10.93 7.83 2.12
C ALA A 205 9.92 7.45 1.02
N SER A 206 8.86 6.72 1.36
CA SER A 206 7.87 6.22 0.40
C SER A 206 6.44 6.48 0.88
N GLU A 207 5.78 7.43 0.23
CA GLU A 207 4.39 7.77 0.53
C GLU A 207 3.44 6.61 0.22
N VAL A 208 3.73 5.82 -0.83
CA VAL A 208 2.99 4.59 -1.16
C VAL A 208 3.04 3.62 0.01
N ARG A 209 4.24 3.36 0.57
CA ARG A 209 4.41 2.49 1.73
C ARG A 209 3.61 3.01 2.92
N ARG A 210 3.72 4.31 3.19
CA ARG A 210 2.98 4.97 4.28
C ARG A 210 1.47 4.84 4.12
N ALA A 211 0.95 5.04 2.90
CA ALA A 211 -0.48 4.96 2.60
C ALA A 211 -1.07 3.57 2.92
N PHE A 212 -0.38 2.49 2.52
CA PHE A 212 -0.80 1.13 2.88
C PHE A 212 -0.63 0.83 4.36
N ASN A 213 0.45 1.31 4.98
CA ASN A 213 0.74 1.05 6.40
C ASN A 213 -0.28 1.68 7.35
N ILE A 214 -0.86 2.83 7.00
CA ILE A 214 -1.94 3.46 7.79
C ILE A 214 -3.08 2.46 8.02
N TYR A 215 -3.45 1.66 7.03
CA TYR A 215 -4.48 0.65 7.21
C TYR A 215 -3.97 -0.57 7.99
N THR A 216 -2.82 -1.15 7.58
CA THR A 216 -2.34 -2.42 8.15
C THR A 216 -2.00 -2.32 9.63
N THR A 217 -1.45 -1.20 10.10
CA THR A 217 -1.12 -1.02 11.53
C THR A 217 -2.34 -0.83 12.42
N ASN A 218 -3.49 -0.50 11.83
CA ASN A 218 -4.74 -0.22 12.54
C ASN A 218 -5.77 -1.36 12.43
N LEU A 219 -5.36 -2.51 11.89
CA LEU A 219 -6.21 -3.68 11.79
C LEU A 219 -6.58 -4.24 13.17
N ASN A 220 -7.87 -4.49 13.37
CA ASN A 220 -8.35 -5.15 14.58
C ASN A 220 -8.45 -6.67 14.36
N PHE A 221 -7.48 -7.41 14.91
CA PHE A 221 -7.48 -8.86 14.87
C PHE A 221 -8.23 -9.45 16.07
N ASN A 222 -9.35 -10.13 15.81
CA ASN A 222 -10.05 -10.87 16.84
C ASN A 222 -9.60 -12.34 16.86
N THR A 223 -8.69 -12.68 17.77
CA THR A 223 -8.13 -14.03 17.93
C THR A 223 -9.19 -15.11 18.12
N LYS A 224 -10.35 -14.77 18.69
CA LYS A 224 -11.46 -15.72 18.94
C LYS A 224 -12.24 -16.07 17.68
N ARG A 225 -12.08 -15.33 16.58
CA ARG A 225 -12.80 -15.56 15.32
C ARG A 225 -12.07 -16.53 14.38
N TYR A 226 -10.82 -16.86 14.65
CA TYR A 226 -10.07 -17.81 13.83
C TYR A 226 -10.53 -19.23 14.10
N THR A 227 -11.05 -19.87 13.05
CA THR A 227 -11.50 -21.26 13.07
C THR A 227 -10.71 -22.05 12.04
N PHE A 228 -10.27 -23.25 12.42
CA PHE A 228 -9.57 -24.15 11.52
C PHE A 228 -10.54 -24.71 10.49
N ARG A 229 -10.16 -24.66 9.21
CA ARG A 229 -11.01 -25.03 8.06
C ARG A 229 -10.67 -26.34 7.37
N GLY A 230 -9.57 -26.99 7.74
CA GLY A 230 -9.21 -28.28 7.16
C GLY A 230 -10.18 -29.38 7.58
N SER A 231 -10.11 -30.52 6.89
CA SER A 231 -10.91 -31.69 7.23
C SER A 231 -10.60 -32.17 8.66
N LYS A 232 -11.52 -32.92 9.28
CA LYS A 232 -11.27 -33.51 10.60
C LYS A 232 -10.04 -34.43 10.59
N GLU A 233 -9.79 -35.10 9.47
CA GLU A 233 -8.62 -35.96 9.25
C GLU A 233 -7.33 -35.15 9.21
N GLU A 234 -7.32 -34.06 8.44
CA GLU A 234 -6.18 -33.15 8.36
C GLU A 234 -5.88 -32.51 9.71
N LYS A 235 -6.93 -32.07 10.42
CA LYS A 235 -6.80 -31.55 11.79
C LYS A 235 -6.18 -32.59 12.72
N SER A 236 -6.64 -33.84 12.65
CA SER A 236 -6.09 -34.93 13.46
C SER A 236 -4.62 -35.19 13.13
N ARG A 237 -4.24 -35.17 11.85
CA ARG A 237 -2.85 -35.29 11.40
C ARG A 237 -1.98 -34.15 11.95
N LEU A 238 -2.41 -32.90 11.80
CA LEU A 238 -1.68 -31.73 12.30
C LEU A 238 -1.52 -31.72 13.82
N ILE A 239 -2.52 -32.22 14.56
CA ILE A 239 -2.43 -32.38 16.01
C ILE A 239 -1.38 -33.43 16.38
N ARG A 240 -1.31 -34.56 15.66
CA ARG A 240 -0.30 -35.60 15.91
C ARG A 240 1.12 -35.13 15.61
N GLU A 241 1.26 -34.23 14.64
CA GLU A 241 2.55 -33.65 14.25
C GLU A 241 2.93 -32.39 15.06
N ASP A 242 2.07 -31.93 15.99
CA ASP A 242 2.22 -30.66 16.72
C ASP A 242 2.41 -29.44 15.79
N LYS A 243 1.76 -29.47 14.62
CA LYS A 243 1.83 -28.43 13.58
C LYS A 243 0.51 -27.68 13.41
N LEU A 244 -0.34 -27.65 14.44
CA LEU A 244 -1.59 -26.91 14.34
C LEU A 244 -1.27 -25.40 14.41
N PRO A 245 -1.57 -24.62 13.35
CA PRO A 245 -1.21 -23.21 13.33
C PRO A 245 -1.97 -22.45 14.42
N THR A 246 -1.25 -21.61 15.16
CA THR A 246 -1.87 -20.73 16.17
C THR A 246 -2.53 -19.56 15.45
N ALA A 247 -3.54 -18.94 16.08
CA ALA A 247 -4.13 -17.70 15.56
C ALA A 247 -3.07 -16.61 15.30
N GLY A 248 -2.02 -16.54 16.12
CA GLY A 248 -0.89 -15.63 15.91
C GLY A 248 -0.09 -15.93 14.64
N ASP A 249 0.08 -17.20 14.27
CA ASP A 249 0.79 -17.59 13.05
C ASP A 249 -0.03 -17.23 11.81
N VAL A 250 -1.36 -17.38 11.89
CA VAL A 250 -2.29 -16.94 10.83
C VAL A 250 -2.25 -15.42 10.67
N ILE A 251 -2.31 -14.66 11.78
CA ILE A 251 -2.21 -13.20 11.75
C ILE A 251 -0.88 -12.75 11.15
N ARG A 252 0.23 -13.37 11.56
CA ARG A 252 1.56 -13.06 11.03
C ARG A 252 1.62 -13.32 9.53
N SER A 253 1.12 -14.47 9.08
CA SER A 253 1.05 -14.81 7.65
C SER A 253 0.18 -13.84 6.84
N ASP A 254 -0.95 -13.35 7.38
CA ASP A 254 -1.79 -12.35 6.72
C ASP A 254 -1.06 -11.01 6.56
N LEU A 255 -0.40 -10.56 7.63
CA LEU A 255 0.39 -9.33 7.62
C LEU A 255 1.59 -9.43 6.65
N ASP A 256 2.29 -10.56 6.65
CA ASP A 256 3.42 -10.80 5.74
C ASP A 256 2.97 -10.79 4.27
N ALA A 257 1.81 -11.37 3.97
CA ALA A 257 1.24 -11.35 2.62
C ALA A 257 0.86 -9.93 2.18
N ARG A 258 0.21 -9.15 3.05
CA ARG A 258 -0.08 -7.72 2.76
C ARG A 258 1.20 -6.93 2.52
N ASP A 259 2.23 -7.18 3.33
CA ASP A 259 3.53 -6.52 3.21
C ASP A 259 4.24 -6.86 1.90
N LEU A 260 4.14 -8.12 1.45
CA LEU A 260 4.63 -8.58 0.16
C LEU A 260 3.96 -7.81 -0.98
N TYR A 261 2.62 -7.77 -1.03
CA TYR A 261 1.88 -7.10 -2.11
C TYR A 261 2.07 -5.59 -2.09
N ARG A 262 2.17 -4.96 -0.92
CA ARG A 262 2.55 -3.55 -0.80
C ARG A 262 3.91 -3.29 -1.45
N ASN A 263 4.92 -4.11 -1.11
CA ASN A 263 6.26 -3.94 -1.68
C ASN A 263 6.25 -4.18 -3.19
N ALA A 264 5.53 -5.19 -3.67
CA ALA A 264 5.38 -5.45 -5.10
C ALA A 264 4.73 -4.28 -5.85
N ALA A 265 3.66 -3.69 -5.29
CA ALA A 265 3.02 -2.50 -5.86
C ALA A 265 3.97 -1.29 -5.90
N GLN A 266 4.75 -1.08 -4.84
CA GLN A 266 5.75 -0.01 -4.79
C GLN A 266 6.84 -0.21 -5.85
N THR A 267 7.44 -1.40 -5.93
CA THR A 267 8.51 -1.70 -6.90
C THR A 267 7.99 -1.56 -8.33
N ALA A 268 6.82 -2.11 -8.65
CA ALA A 268 6.24 -2.00 -9.99
C ALA A 268 5.95 -0.54 -10.38
N LEU A 269 5.55 0.31 -9.43
CA LEU A 269 5.37 1.75 -9.68
C LEU A 269 6.70 2.49 -9.90
N GLU A 270 7.74 2.16 -9.13
CA GLU A 270 9.08 2.73 -9.29
C GLU A 270 9.69 2.32 -10.65
N ASP A 271 9.52 1.05 -11.04
CA ASP A 271 9.96 0.53 -12.35
C ASP A 271 9.17 1.18 -13.49
N ALA A 272 7.84 1.30 -13.38
CA ALA A 272 7.01 1.99 -14.38
C ALA A 272 7.44 3.46 -14.55
N LYS A 273 7.77 4.14 -13.46
CA LYS A 273 8.29 5.52 -13.50
C LYS A 273 9.65 5.58 -14.18
N ALA A 274 10.56 4.66 -13.86
CA ALA A 274 11.88 4.59 -14.47
C ALA A 274 11.77 4.34 -15.98
N GLU A 275 10.90 3.42 -16.39
CA GLU A 275 10.65 3.10 -17.79
C GLU A 275 10.05 4.28 -18.55
N PHE A 276 9.07 4.97 -17.96
CA PHE A 276 8.52 6.20 -18.55
C PHE A 276 9.61 7.26 -18.80
N LEU A 277 10.48 7.50 -17.81
CA LEU A 277 11.58 8.44 -17.93
C LEU A 277 12.62 8.00 -18.98
N TYR A 278 12.89 6.69 -19.07
CA TYR A 278 13.76 6.11 -20.07
C TYR A 278 13.21 6.34 -21.49
N GLN A 279 11.95 6.00 -21.73
CA GLN A 279 11.30 6.22 -23.02
C GLN A 279 11.26 7.70 -23.39
N LYS A 280 10.92 8.58 -22.44
CA LYS A 280 10.96 10.03 -22.66
C LYS A 280 12.35 10.53 -23.07
N GLY A 281 13.41 10.01 -22.43
CA GLY A 281 14.80 10.34 -22.76
C GLY A 281 15.24 9.84 -24.13
N LYS A 282 14.77 8.65 -24.54
CA LYS A 282 15.09 8.04 -25.84
C LYS A 282 14.40 8.73 -27.00
N VAL A 283 13.11 9.04 -26.83
CA VAL A 283 12.21 9.58 -27.86
C VAL A 283 12.49 11.07 -28.15
N GLY A 284 13.03 11.81 -27.18
CA GLY A 284 13.28 13.24 -27.34
C GLY A 284 11.99 14.01 -27.64
N ASN A 285 11.95 14.71 -28.78
CA ASN A 285 10.78 15.50 -29.20
C ASN A 285 9.79 14.73 -30.11
N ASP A 286 10.13 13.52 -30.57
CA ASP A 286 9.34 12.82 -31.58
C ASP A 286 8.41 11.77 -30.96
N ALA A 287 7.25 12.21 -30.47
CA ALA A 287 6.26 11.37 -29.79
C ALA A 287 5.84 10.08 -30.53
N LEU A 288 6.12 9.94 -31.83
CA LEU A 288 5.77 8.76 -32.63
C LEU A 288 6.58 7.51 -32.28
N GLU A 289 7.78 7.66 -31.73
CA GLU A 289 8.64 6.53 -31.36
C GLU A 289 8.41 6.03 -29.93
N PHE A 290 7.42 6.58 -29.22
CA PHE A 290 7.11 6.18 -27.85
C PHE A 290 6.49 4.78 -27.81
N ASP A 291 7.25 3.80 -27.30
CA ASP A 291 6.76 2.45 -27.04
C ASP A 291 6.21 2.35 -25.61
N ALA A 292 4.89 2.21 -25.48
CA ALA A 292 4.20 2.09 -24.20
C ALA A 292 4.04 0.63 -23.73
N SER A 293 4.51 -0.36 -24.48
CA SER A 293 4.20 -1.78 -24.21
C SER A 293 4.75 -2.26 -22.87
N GLU A 294 6.03 -1.98 -22.57
CA GLU A 294 6.66 -2.34 -21.30
C GLU A 294 6.06 -1.57 -20.12
N LEU A 295 5.79 -0.28 -20.31
CA LEU A 295 5.12 0.57 -19.31
C LEU A 295 3.76 -0.01 -18.91
N ILE A 296 2.95 -0.47 -19.88
CA ILE A 296 1.64 -1.08 -19.61
C ILE A 296 1.80 -2.39 -18.83
N LEU A 297 2.81 -3.21 -19.15
CA LEU A 297 3.06 -4.45 -18.41
C LEU A 297 3.38 -4.17 -16.94
N LEU A 298 4.29 -3.22 -16.67
CA LEU A 298 4.66 -2.81 -15.31
C LEU A 298 3.45 -2.24 -14.53
N LEU A 299 2.63 -1.41 -15.18
CA LEU A 299 1.42 -0.87 -14.56
C LEU A 299 0.33 -1.94 -14.31
N LYS A 300 0.25 -2.97 -15.17
CA LYS A 300 -0.63 -4.14 -14.93
C LYS A 300 -0.16 -4.98 -13.74
N ASP A 301 1.14 -5.06 -13.52
CA ASP A 301 1.70 -5.74 -12.36
C ASP A 301 1.47 -4.94 -11.07
N ALA A 302 1.64 -3.61 -11.12
CA ALA A 302 1.25 -2.72 -10.03
C ALA A 302 -0.23 -2.85 -9.68
N LYS A 303 -1.11 -2.86 -10.70
CA LYS A 303 -2.55 -3.10 -10.53
C LYS A 303 -2.83 -4.44 -9.86
N ARG A 304 -2.23 -5.54 -10.34
CA ARG A 304 -2.41 -6.87 -9.76
C ARG A 304 -1.97 -6.93 -8.30
N ALA A 305 -0.86 -6.29 -7.96
CA ALA A 305 -0.39 -6.22 -6.58
C ALA A 305 -1.36 -5.45 -5.67
N VAL A 306 -1.91 -4.33 -6.14
CA VAL A 306 -2.91 -3.55 -5.39
C VAL A 306 -4.24 -4.29 -5.26
N ASP A 307 -4.72 -4.92 -6.33
CA ASP A 307 -5.94 -5.73 -6.28
C ASP A 307 -5.78 -6.91 -5.30
N SER A 308 -4.60 -7.55 -5.29
CA SER A 308 -4.26 -8.59 -4.32
C SER A 308 -4.23 -8.04 -2.89
N TRP A 309 -3.70 -6.83 -2.67
CA TRP A 309 -3.72 -6.18 -1.36
C TRP A 309 -5.15 -5.83 -0.91
N PHE A 310 -6.02 -5.35 -1.81
CA PHE A 310 -7.43 -5.10 -1.50
C PHE A 310 -8.23 -6.37 -1.26
N SER A 311 -7.82 -7.52 -1.79
CA SER A 311 -8.49 -8.80 -1.57
C SER A 311 -8.54 -9.23 -0.10
N PHE A 312 -7.66 -8.66 0.75
CA PHE A 312 -7.67 -8.89 2.19
C PHE A 312 -8.71 -8.06 2.96
N ILE A 313 -9.43 -7.18 2.27
CA ILE A 313 -10.40 -6.23 2.83
C ILE A 313 -11.78 -6.59 2.29
N PRO A 314 -12.88 -6.40 3.05
CA PRO A 314 -14.22 -6.60 2.50
C PRO A 314 -14.48 -5.71 1.28
N ASP A 315 -15.02 -6.29 0.21
CA ASP A 315 -15.27 -5.59 -1.06
C ASP A 315 -16.16 -4.35 -0.90
N GLU A 316 -17.10 -4.36 0.07
CA GLU A 316 -17.95 -3.21 0.38
C GLU A 316 -17.14 -1.99 0.84
N ASP A 317 -16.14 -2.21 1.69
CA ASP A 317 -15.31 -1.14 2.24
C ASP A 317 -14.38 -0.59 1.16
N VAL A 318 -13.83 -1.46 0.30
CA VAL A 318 -13.00 -1.05 -0.84
C VAL A 318 -13.81 -0.20 -1.82
N LYS A 319 -15.04 -0.62 -2.17
CA LYS A 319 -15.92 0.15 -3.06
C LYS A 319 -16.23 1.53 -2.49
N LYS A 320 -16.65 1.59 -1.22
CA LYS A 320 -16.93 2.86 -0.53
C LYS A 320 -15.69 3.77 -0.50
N ALA A 321 -14.52 3.23 -0.20
CA ALA A 321 -13.28 4.01 -0.16
C ALA A 321 -12.92 4.57 -1.55
N LEU A 322 -13.02 3.75 -2.60
CA LEU A 322 -12.75 4.19 -3.97
C LEU A 322 -13.76 5.24 -4.45
N GLU A 323 -15.04 5.12 -4.08
CA GLU A 323 -16.06 6.13 -4.38
C GLU A 323 -15.79 7.45 -3.66
N VAL A 324 -15.41 7.41 -2.38
CA VAL A 324 -15.04 8.61 -1.63
C VAL A 324 -13.85 9.31 -2.30
N VAL A 325 -12.80 8.57 -2.64
CA VAL A 325 -11.60 9.12 -3.30
C VAL A 325 -11.91 9.70 -4.68
N LYS A 326 -12.80 9.07 -5.45
CA LYS A 326 -13.21 9.61 -6.77
C LYS A 326 -13.93 10.96 -6.67
N ASN A 327 -14.55 11.24 -5.53
CA ASN A 327 -15.27 12.49 -5.29
C ASN A 327 -14.39 13.60 -4.67
N GLU A 328 -13.14 13.29 -4.31
CA GLU A 328 -12.15 14.27 -3.81
C GLU A 328 -11.54 15.10 -4.95
#